data_AF-A0A7X9IT26-F1
#
_entry.id   AF-A0A7X9IT26-F1
#
_cell.length_a   1.000
_cell.length_b   1.000
_cell.length_c   1.000
_cell.angle_alpha   90.00
_cell.angle_beta   90.00
_cell.angle_gamma   90.00
#
_symmetry.space_group_name_H-M   'P 1'
#
loop_
_entity.id
_entity.type
_entity.pdbx_description
1 polymer ?
#
loop_
_entity_poly.entity_id
_entity_poly.type
_entity_poly.pdbx_seq_one_letter_code
_entity_poly.pdbx_strand_id
1 'polypeptide(L)'
;MTGEDRGCTMVARPFPGLGLLAAVFACSSGNGTTDDGREVDAAHEDGGAPTDDGGMDEIPADILEPGEADAEESEEVRADIAGDGDCDCRFECDGREWSCDSTVGLTEPLPPCTPADPCRCLSVELREECVCDIAAPSAEPLCRTGEVGLRRGRLEVDDGPALRRTDEDGVPRYACLFRPGDASDRNPYPLVVWLHGGGGGSADDLYNTTSLREKADPGRAAAFDLRGGGRPGFALLAVDGRRLHYPTDDPRDGQHHDFYHRDLGLPSTNRDISNLDAWIDRVVADGGVDRNRIYLMGWSNGCFFAQLYAFARHDRGTPAGNRPAAVACYSGADPFENINRDQTPSCRLASYPATDAPILLVGRDCDNPTCDQAQADRLIADGVDIEPGHVAAPWVSTCLAGVAPAMQRIILDHLGRTVPLCLPPEECDAVKAVFNHIRWPDGRAFLDTVDQEPTMLEFLRTHPLS
;
A
#
# COMPACT_ATOMS: atom_id res chain seq x y z
N MET A 1 39.69 -34.45 25.15
CA MET A 1 38.85 -33.30 25.49
C MET A 1 37.97 -33.07 24.30
N THR A 2 36.74 -33.55 24.39
CA THR A 2 35.68 -33.49 23.39
C THR A 2 35.07 -32.09 23.42
N GLY A 3 35.07 -31.38 22.30
CA GLY A 3 34.39 -30.09 22.18
C GLY A 3 32.89 -30.30 22.12
N GLU A 4 32.15 -29.60 22.97
CA GLU A 4 30.68 -29.54 22.94
C GLU A 4 30.25 -28.46 21.94
N ASP A 5 29.53 -28.87 20.90
CA ASP A 5 28.79 -27.99 20.00
C ASP A 5 27.63 -27.33 20.78
N ARG A 6 27.58 -25.99 20.76
CA ARG A 6 26.42 -25.24 21.26
C ARG A 6 25.40 -25.13 20.13
N GLY A 7 24.36 -25.96 20.17
CA GLY A 7 23.22 -25.85 19.26
C GLY A 7 22.10 -24.99 19.85
N CYS A 8 21.66 -23.94 19.14
CA CYS A 8 20.32 -23.37 19.38
C CYS A 8 19.30 -24.29 18.70
N THR A 9 18.21 -24.62 19.40
CA THR A 9 17.18 -25.55 18.93
C THR A 9 15.87 -24.80 18.76
N MET A 10 15.29 -24.88 17.55
CA MET A 10 13.96 -24.36 17.24
C MET A 10 12.89 -25.19 17.97
N VAL A 11 12.02 -24.55 18.75
CA VAL A 11 10.86 -25.20 19.36
C VAL A 11 9.59 -24.56 18.82
N ALA A 12 9.00 -25.22 17.82
CA ALA A 12 7.65 -24.87 17.37
C ALA A 12 6.63 -25.31 18.43
N ARG A 13 5.79 -24.38 18.89
CA ARG A 13 4.60 -24.72 19.69
C ARG A 13 3.35 -24.36 18.91
N PRO A 14 2.40 -25.30 18.74
CA PRO A 14 1.12 -24.98 18.12
C PRO A 14 0.27 -24.14 19.06
N PHE A 15 -0.23 -23.00 18.56
CA PHE A 15 -1.36 -22.29 19.17
C PHE A 15 -2.67 -22.91 18.68
N PRO A 16 -3.59 -23.31 19.56
CA PRO A 16 -4.90 -23.77 19.13
C PRO A 16 -5.76 -22.55 18.75
N GLY A 17 -5.97 -22.34 17.43
CA GLY A 17 -6.99 -21.42 16.90
C GLY A 17 -6.51 -20.29 16.00
N LEU A 18 -5.20 -20.15 15.78
CA LEU A 18 -4.60 -19.16 14.88
C LEU A 18 -3.62 -19.92 14.00
N GLY A 19 -3.85 -19.98 12.68
CA GLY A 19 -2.94 -20.59 11.71
C GLY A 19 -1.59 -19.87 11.57
N LEU A 20 -1.20 -19.02 12.53
CA LEU A 20 0.06 -18.30 12.53
C LEU A 20 1.07 -18.98 13.47
N LEU A 21 2.22 -19.38 12.92
CA LEU A 21 3.40 -19.79 13.68
C LEU A 21 4.21 -18.53 14.05
N ALA A 22 4.18 -18.15 15.32
CA ALA A 22 5.20 -17.27 15.89
C ALA A 22 6.44 -18.13 16.19
N ALA A 23 7.57 -17.83 15.55
CA ALA A 23 8.86 -18.47 15.84
C ALA A 23 9.59 -17.66 16.94
N VAL A 24 9.87 -18.30 18.08
CA VAL A 24 10.64 -17.70 19.18
C VAL A 24 11.97 -18.44 19.30
N PHE A 25 13.08 -17.71 19.22
CA PHE A 25 14.42 -18.24 19.51
C PHE A 25 14.75 -18.04 20.99
N ALA A 26 15.21 -19.11 21.65
CA ALA A 26 15.75 -19.04 23.01
C ALA A 26 17.20 -19.54 22.99
N CYS A 27 18.15 -18.62 23.06
CA CYS A 27 19.55 -18.95 23.30
C CYS A 27 19.92 -18.49 24.73
N SER A 28 20.57 -19.37 25.51
CA SER A 28 21.01 -19.08 26.87
C SER A 28 22.35 -18.34 26.85
N SER A 29 22.36 -17.07 27.26
CA SER A 29 23.61 -16.33 27.49
C SER A 29 24.06 -16.49 28.94
N GLY A 30 25.28 -17.00 29.13
CA GLY A 30 25.99 -17.00 30.41
C GLY A 30 26.71 -15.67 30.59
N ASN A 31 26.41 -14.98 31.69
CA ASN A 31 26.98 -13.68 32.05
C ASN A 31 28.50 -13.77 32.31
N GLY A 32 29.30 -12.95 31.62
CA GLY A 32 30.73 -12.80 31.86
C GLY A 32 31.16 -11.34 31.72
N THR A 33 31.33 -10.66 32.85
CA THR A 33 31.88 -9.30 32.96
C THR A 33 33.40 -9.31 32.89
N THR A 34 34.01 -8.43 32.10
CA THR A 34 35.30 -7.81 32.45
C THR A 34 35.40 -6.38 31.91
N ASP A 35 35.73 -5.53 32.86
CA ASP A 35 36.13 -4.13 32.81
C ASP A 35 37.58 -3.99 32.29
N ASP A 36 37.88 -2.92 31.55
CA ASP A 36 39.15 -2.19 31.65
C ASP A 36 39.16 -0.97 30.71
N GLY A 37 39.26 0.21 31.33
CA GLY A 37 39.39 1.48 30.64
C GLY A 37 40.80 1.77 30.12
N ARG A 38 40.88 2.70 29.16
CA ARG A 38 42.06 3.56 28.98
C ARG A 38 41.72 4.86 28.26
N GLU A 39 42.12 5.92 28.92
CA GLU A 39 42.15 7.33 28.55
C GLU A 39 43.40 7.62 27.70
N VAL A 40 43.28 8.42 26.63
CA VAL A 40 44.39 9.25 26.12
C VAL A 40 43.91 10.47 25.33
N ASP A 41 44.72 11.51 25.46
CA ASP A 41 44.51 12.93 25.19
C ASP A 41 44.41 13.39 23.73
N ALA A 42 43.93 14.63 23.62
CA ALA A 42 43.83 15.47 22.43
C ALA A 42 45.18 15.96 21.85
N ALA A 43 45.21 16.25 20.54
CA ALA A 43 45.48 17.59 19.96
C ALA A 43 45.76 17.58 18.44
N HIS A 44 45.33 18.69 17.80
CA HIS A 44 46.03 19.47 16.76
C HIS A 44 45.84 19.25 15.23
N GLU A 45 45.23 20.30 14.64
CA GLU A 45 45.56 21.11 13.44
C GLU A 45 45.56 20.59 11.97
N ASP A 46 44.89 21.42 11.17
CA ASP A 46 45.16 21.92 9.81
C ASP A 46 45.02 21.05 8.53
N GLY A 47 44.02 21.44 7.73
CA GLY A 47 44.26 22.15 6.47
C GLY A 47 44.74 21.36 5.25
N GLY A 48 43.83 21.08 4.31
CA GLY A 48 44.19 20.67 2.96
C GLY A 48 42.99 20.67 2.00
N ALA A 49 43.03 21.51 0.97
CA ALA A 49 42.08 21.50 -0.14
C ALA A 49 42.33 20.31 -1.08
N PRO A 50 41.31 19.72 -1.74
CA PRO A 50 41.54 18.67 -2.71
C PRO A 50 41.73 19.24 -4.11
N THR A 51 42.80 18.81 -4.78
CA THR A 51 42.95 18.85 -6.23
C THR A 51 42.19 17.67 -6.84
N ASP A 52 41.38 18.02 -7.83
CA ASP A 52 40.75 17.19 -8.85
C ASP A 52 41.84 16.48 -9.67
N ASP A 53 41.78 15.16 -9.79
CA ASP A 53 42.44 14.37 -10.85
C ASP A 53 41.76 12.98 -10.91
N GLY A 54 41.12 12.70 -12.05
CA GLY A 54 40.37 11.48 -12.29
C GLY A 54 41.21 10.22 -12.46
N GLY A 55 40.72 9.14 -11.87
CA GLY A 55 41.08 7.76 -12.18
C GLY A 55 39.87 6.86 -11.86
N MET A 56 39.23 6.30 -12.89
CA MET A 56 38.32 5.18 -12.69
C MET A 56 39.16 3.91 -12.52
N ASP A 57 39.41 3.54 -11.27
CA ASP A 57 39.92 2.22 -10.92
C ASP A 57 38.75 1.27 -10.67
N GLU A 58 38.89 0.07 -11.20
CA GLU A 58 37.93 -1.04 -11.14
C GLU A 58 37.63 -1.44 -9.68
N ILE A 59 36.34 -1.51 -9.32
CA ILE A 59 35.90 -2.02 -8.03
C ILE A 59 36.00 -3.56 -8.04
N PRO A 60 36.72 -4.20 -7.10
CA PRO A 60 36.79 -5.65 -7.00
C PRO A 60 35.46 -6.25 -6.52
N ALA A 61 35.06 -7.36 -7.14
CA ALA A 61 33.77 -8.03 -6.94
C ALA A 61 33.63 -8.84 -5.62
N ASP A 62 34.47 -8.61 -4.62
CA ASP A 62 34.59 -9.47 -3.43
C ASP A 62 34.18 -8.78 -2.10
N ILE A 63 33.23 -7.84 -2.12
CA ILE A 63 32.68 -7.24 -0.90
C ILE A 63 31.15 -7.19 -0.99
N LEU A 64 30.49 -8.34 -0.84
CA LEU A 64 29.09 -8.45 -0.40
C LEU A 64 28.88 -9.85 0.20
N GLU A 65 29.51 -10.12 1.34
CA GLU A 65 28.88 -11.06 2.28
C GLU A 65 27.87 -10.25 3.11
N PRO A 66 26.59 -10.64 3.16
CA PRO A 66 25.61 -9.97 4.02
C PRO A 66 26.09 -10.12 5.46
N GLY A 67 26.37 -9.00 6.12
CA GLY A 67 26.89 -8.97 7.48
C GLY A 67 25.82 -9.42 8.47
N GLU A 68 26.25 -10.08 9.55
CA GLU A 68 25.41 -10.51 10.68
C GLU A 68 24.60 -9.37 11.34
N ALA A 69 24.88 -8.10 11.00
CA ALA A 69 24.13 -6.93 11.44
C ALA A 69 22.65 -6.93 10.99
N ASP A 70 22.32 -7.56 9.86
CA ASP A 70 20.94 -7.59 9.34
C ASP A 70 20.02 -8.50 10.17
N ALA A 71 20.58 -9.45 10.93
CA ALA A 71 19.80 -10.33 11.79
C ALA A 71 19.40 -9.66 13.11
N GLU A 72 20.32 -8.89 13.73
CA GLU A 72 20.10 -8.21 15.01
C GLU A 72 19.04 -7.09 14.90
N GLU A 73 19.08 -6.29 13.83
CA GLU A 73 18.09 -5.21 13.62
C GLU A 73 16.68 -5.78 13.34
N SER A 74 16.59 -6.99 12.75
CA SER A 74 15.32 -7.70 12.57
C SER A 74 14.76 -8.28 13.88
N GLU A 75 15.61 -8.62 14.85
CA GLU A 75 15.20 -9.12 16.16
C GLU A 75 14.73 -7.98 17.07
N GLU A 76 15.38 -6.81 17.04
CA GLU A 76 14.99 -5.64 17.85
C GLU A 76 13.62 -5.10 17.40
N VAL A 77 13.36 -5.03 16.09
CA VAL A 77 12.03 -4.67 15.55
C VAL A 77 10.96 -5.72 15.92
N ARG A 78 11.31 -7.00 16.02
CA ARG A 78 10.38 -8.06 16.46
C ARG A 78 10.07 -7.99 17.96
N ALA A 79 11.04 -7.61 18.79
CA ALA A 79 10.85 -7.53 20.24
C ALA A 79 9.95 -6.35 20.67
N ASP A 80 9.98 -5.23 19.95
CA ASP A 80 9.10 -4.08 20.23
C ASP A 80 7.64 -4.29 19.76
N ILE A 81 7.40 -5.16 18.76
CA ILE A 81 6.05 -5.50 18.29
C ILE A 81 5.40 -6.57 19.19
N ALA A 82 6.19 -7.46 19.78
CA ALA A 82 5.72 -8.54 20.64
C ALA A 82 5.59 -8.14 22.13
N GLY A 83 5.27 -6.87 22.42
CA GLY A 83 4.88 -6.48 23.77
C GLY A 83 3.63 -7.28 24.18
N ASP A 84 3.80 -8.23 25.11
CA ASP A 84 2.76 -9.06 25.77
C ASP A 84 1.72 -8.23 26.56
N GLY A 85 1.40 -7.02 26.13
CA GLY A 85 0.23 -6.29 26.55
C GLY A 85 -1.00 -7.04 26.08
N ASP A 86 -1.48 -7.95 26.92
CA ASP A 86 -2.73 -8.68 26.77
C ASP A 86 -3.88 -7.66 26.60
N CYS A 87 -4.13 -7.22 25.36
CA CYS A 87 -5.29 -6.41 25.05
C CYS A 87 -6.51 -7.32 25.31
N ASP A 88 -7.24 -7.11 26.40
CA ASP A 88 -8.44 -7.89 26.80
C ASP A 88 -9.64 -7.59 25.88
N CYS A 89 -9.43 -7.73 24.57
CA CYS A 89 -10.43 -7.55 23.52
C CYS A 89 -10.96 -8.93 23.11
N ARG A 90 -12.28 -9.06 22.99
CA ARG A 90 -12.90 -10.22 22.33
C ARG A 90 -13.12 -9.91 20.87
N PHE A 91 -12.35 -10.55 20.01
CA PHE A 91 -12.53 -10.48 18.56
C PHE A 91 -13.56 -11.51 18.14
N GLU A 92 -14.77 -11.06 17.85
CA GLU A 92 -15.85 -11.88 17.31
C GLU A 92 -16.22 -11.30 15.95
N CYS A 93 -15.95 -12.06 14.89
CA CYS A 93 -16.46 -11.77 13.56
C CYS A 93 -17.94 -12.15 13.56
N ASP A 94 -18.82 -11.20 13.24
CA ASP A 94 -20.20 -11.51 12.96
C ASP A 94 -20.22 -12.32 11.67
N GLY A 95 -20.80 -13.51 11.69
CA GLY A 95 -20.93 -14.37 10.50
C GLY A 95 -21.91 -13.78 9.49
N ARG A 96 -21.65 -12.56 9.03
CA ARG A 96 -22.52 -11.74 8.20
C ARG A 96 -22.72 -12.45 6.87
N GLU A 97 -23.98 -12.66 6.51
CA GLU A 97 -24.32 -13.20 5.21
C GLU A 97 -24.24 -12.08 4.17
N TRP A 98 -23.41 -12.30 3.15
CA TRP A 98 -23.25 -11.39 2.02
C TRP A 98 -24.11 -11.85 0.86
N SER A 99 -24.92 -10.95 0.32
CA SER A 99 -25.72 -11.20 -0.87
C SER A 99 -24.91 -10.85 -2.12
N CYS A 100 -24.73 -11.85 -2.98
CA CYS A 100 -23.95 -11.73 -4.22
C CYS A 100 -24.83 -11.84 -5.47
N ASP A 101 -24.46 -11.10 -6.50
CA ASP A 101 -24.97 -11.18 -7.86
C ASP A 101 -23.80 -11.09 -8.85
N SER A 102 -23.73 -12.02 -9.80
CA SER A 102 -22.61 -12.10 -10.75
C SER A 102 -22.54 -10.94 -11.77
N THR A 103 -23.44 -9.96 -11.70
CA THR A 103 -23.42 -8.75 -12.52
C THR A 103 -22.81 -7.56 -11.77
N VAL A 104 -23.00 -7.50 -10.45
CA VAL A 104 -22.62 -6.35 -9.63
C VAL A 104 -21.71 -6.71 -8.45
N GLY A 105 -21.35 -7.97 -8.27
CA GLY A 105 -20.60 -8.44 -7.10
C GLY A 105 -21.50 -8.49 -5.88
N LEU A 106 -21.19 -7.73 -4.84
CA LEU A 106 -22.13 -7.54 -3.73
C LEU A 106 -23.37 -6.77 -4.22
N THR A 107 -24.56 -7.21 -3.82
CA THR A 107 -25.81 -6.54 -4.24
C THR A 107 -26.02 -5.19 -3.56
N GLU A 108 -25.33 -4.93 -2.46
CA GLU A 108 -25.36 -3.68 -1.71
C GLU A 108 -23.92 -3.22 -1.39
N PRO A 109 -23.69 -1.90 -1.22
CA PRO A 109 -22.41 -1.39 -0.73
C PRO A 109 -22.04 -1.98 0.63
N LEU A 110 -20.74 -2.04 0.90
CA LEU A 110 -20.27 -2.44 2.21
C LEU A 110 -20.80 -1.50 3.30
N PRO A 111 -21.40 -2.06 4.36
CA PRO A 111 -21.94 -1.29 5.46
C PRO A 111 -20.80 -0.70 6.30
N PRO A 112 -20.90 0.58 6.69
CA PRO A 112 -19.89 1.20 7.53
C PRO A 112 -20.02 0.76 8.99
N CYS A 113 -18.93 0.85 9.73
CA CYS A 113 -18.93 0.67 11.17
C CYS A 113 -19.74 1.80 11.84
N THR A 114 -20.62 1.46 12.79
CA THR A 114 -21.45 2.45 13.51
C THR A 114 -21.55 2.12 15.00
N PRO A 115 -22.05 3.03 15.85
CA PRO A 115 -22.25 2.69 17.27
C PRO A 115 -23.29 1.58 17.49
N ALA A 116 -24.23 1.40 16.55
CA ALA A 116 -25.23 0.34 16.60
C ALA A 116 -24.74 -0.99 16.01
N ASP A 117 -23.72 -0.93 15.14
CA ASP A 117 -23.13 -2.04 14.43
C ASP A 117 -21.60 -1.82 14.31
N PRO A 118 -20.87 -1.93 15.44
CA PRO A 118 -19.45 -1.65 15.45
C PRO A 118 -18.67 -2.77 14.79
N CYS A 119 -17.59 -2.41 14.12
CA CYS A 119 -16.66 -3.36 13.56
C CYS A 119 -15.83 -4.00 14.68
N ARG A 120 -15.74 -5.33 14.64
CA ARG A 120 -15.09 -6.16 15.67
C ARG A 120 -14.20 -7.25 15.08
N CYS A 121 -14.33 -7.50 13.78
CA CYS A 121 -13.50 -8.41 13.02
C CYS A 121 -12.25 -7.68 12.53
N LEU A 122 -11.55 -6.97 13.44
CA LEU A 122 -10.52 -5.98 13.09
C LEU A 122 -9.28 -6.61 12.45
N SER A 123 -8.67 -5.87 11.53
CA SER A 123 -7.38 -6.22 10.92
C SER A 123 -6.27 -6.39 11.97
N VAL A 124 -5.25 -7.20 11.65
CA VAL A 124 -4.14 -7.49 12.58
C VAL A 124 -3.49 -6.21 13.08
N GLU A 125 -3.27 -5.23 12.20
CA GLU A 125 -2.62 -3.96 12.50
C GLU A 125 -3.38 -3.18 13.57
N LEU A 126 -4.71 -3.15 13.49
CA LEU A 126 -5.56 -2.47 14.47
C LEU A 126 -5.59 -3.21 15.82
N ARG A 127 -5.45 -4.53 15.80
CA ARG A 127 -5.42 -5.35 17.02
C ARG A 127 -4.12 -5.15 17.80
N GLU A 128 -3.00 -5.03 17.08
CA GLU A 128 -1.69 -4.71 17.67
C GLU A 128 -1.68 -3.33 18.35
N GLU A 129 -2.53 -2.40 17.90
CA GLU A 129 -2.76 -1.11 18.55
C GLU A 129 -3.75 -1.16 19.74
N CYS A 130 -4.14 -2.36 20.19
CA CYS A 130 -5.18 -2.60 21.21
C CYS A 130 -6.54 -1.92 20.90
N VAL A 131 -6.90 -1.79 19.62
CA VAL A 131 -8.26 -1.37 19.24
C VAL A 131 -9.19 -2.59 19.39
N CYS A 132 -10.20 -2.49 20.27
CA CYS A 132 -11.17 -3.59 20.46
C CYS A 132 -12.39 -3.50 19.55
N ASP A 133 -12.83 -2.29 19.22
CA ASP A 133 -13.93 -2.04 18.30
C ASP A 133 -13.77 -0.70 17.60
N ILE A 134 -14.41 -0.61 16.44
CA ILE A 134 -14.54 0.64 15.69
C ILE A 134 -16.03 0.95 15.58
N ALA A 135 -16.45 2.03 16.22
CA ALA A 135 -17.85 2.48 16.21
C ALA A 135 -18.10 3.72 15.33
N ALA A 136 -17.05 4.34 14.79
CA ALA A 136 -17.17 5.48 13.89
C ALA A 136 -16.99 5.05 12.43
N PRO A 137 -17.78 5.56 11.47
CA PRO A 137 -17.71 5.14 10.07
C PRO A 137 -16.52 5.73 9.31
N SER A 138 -15.78 6.66 9.91
CA SER A 138 -14.62 7.34 9.31
C SER A 138 -13.71 7.92 10.39
N ALA A 139 -12.46 8.19 10.04
CA ALA A 139 -11.50 8.93 10.84
C ALA A 139 -11.11 10.22 10.09
N GLU A 140 -10.79 11.29 10.80
CA GLU A 140 -10.19 12.45 10.14
C GLU A 140 -8.67 12.24 10.03
N PRO A 141 -8.09 12.18 8.83
CA PRO A 141 -6.67 11.95 8.65
C PRO A 141 -5.85 13.19 9.00
N LEU A 142 -4.58 12.99 9.34
CA LEU A 142 -3.61 14.07 9.50
C LEU A 142 -2.95 14.37 8.15
N CYS A 143 -3.20 15.54 7.58
CA CYS A 143 -2.62 15.95 6.30
C CYS A 143 -1.22 16.57 6.47
N ARG A 144 -0.37 15.89 7.23
CA ARG A 144 0.98 16.32 7.58
C ARG A 144 1.86 15.13 7.95
N THR A 145 3.17 15.30 7.87
CA THR A 145 4.13 14.29 8.31
C THR A 145 4.01 14.07 9.82
N GLY A 146 3.66 12.84 10.21
CA GLY A 146 3.64 12.42 11.61
C GLY A 146 5.00 11.94 12.09
N GLU A 147 5.06 11.52 13.36
CA GLU A 147 6.28 10.98 13.97
C GLU A 147 6.83 9.75 13.23
N VAL A 148 5.94 8.87 12.73
CA VAL A 148 6.32 7.71 11.91
C VAL A 148 7.03 8.15 10.64
N GLY A 149 6.49 9.14 9.92
CA GLY A 149 7.13 9.71 8.74
C GLY A 149 8.49 10.32 9.07
N LEU A 150 8.58 11.13 10.12
CA LEU A 150 9.85 11.74 10.53
C LEU A 150 10.93 10.70 10.86
N ARG A 151 10.57 9.62 11.58
CA ARG A 151 11.48 8.50 11.88
C ARG A 151 11.95 7.78 10.62
N ARG A 152 11.13 7.76 9.57
CA ARG A 152 11.47 7.22 8.23
C ARG A 152 12.21 8.22 7.34
N GLY A 153 12.67 9.36 7.87
CA GLY A 153 13.41 10.37 7.12
C GLY A 153 12.55 11.14 6.11
N ARG A 154 11.23 11.21 6.32
CA ARG A 154 10.36 12.07 5.52
C ARG A 154 10.59 13.53 5.84
N LEU A 155 10.44 14.38 4.83
CA LEU A 155 10.38 15.81 5.05
C LEU A 155 9.17 16.18 5.93
N GLU A 156 9.39 17.09 6.87
CA GLU A 156 8.30 17.71 7.62
C GLU A 156 7.48 18.61 6.68
N VAL A 157 6.24 18.22 6.42
CA VAL A 157 5.27 18.97 5.62
C VAL A 157 3.92 18.99 6.32
N ASP A 158 3.15 20.06 6.09
CA ASP A 158 1.80 20.24 6.61
C ASP A 158 0.96 20.94 5.53
N ASP A 159 -0.02 20.24 4.98
CA ASP A 159 -0.94 20.76 3.95
C ASP A 159 -2.22 21.36 4.57
N GLY A 160 -2.26 21.51 5.89
CA GLY A 160 -3.37 22.06 6.64
C GLY A 160 -4.39 21.00 7.08
N PRO A 161 -5.61 21.42 7.48
CA PRO A 161 -6.64 20.49 7.91
C PRO A 161 -7.17 19.66 6.74
N ALA A 162 -7.66 18.44 7.05
CA ALA A 162 -8.32 17.61 6.08
C ALA A 162 -9.54 18.32 5.47
N LEU A 163 -9.72 18.15 4.16
CA LEU A 163 -10.97 18.50 3.52
C LEU A 163 -12.06 17.57 4.04
N ARG A 164 -13.24 18.13 4.31
CA ARG A 164 -14.40 17.36 4.76
C ARG A 164 -15.57 17.55 3.81
N ARG A 165 -16.32 16.47 3.62
CA ARG A 165 -17.69 16.48 3.06
C ARG A 165 -18.56 15.46 3.79
N THR A 166 -19.82 15.39 3.41
CA THR A 166 -20.73 14.32 3.83
C THR A 166 -21.22 13.63 2.56
N ASP A 167 -21.22 12.30 2.56
CA ASP A 167 -21.75 11.52 1.44
C ASP A 167 -23.27 11.38 1.53
N GLU A 168 -23.84 10.65 0.57
CA GLU A 168 -25.28 10.48 0.44
C GLU A 168 -25.92 9.68 1.59
N ASP A 169 -25.12 8.94 2.37
CA ASP A 169 -25.58 8.18 3.55
C ASP A 169 -25.42 8.97 4.86
N GLY A 170 -24.96 10.23 4.77
CA GLY A 170 -24.72 11.05 5.95
C GLY A 170 -23.38 10.77 6.64
N VAL A 171 -22.49 9.98 6.02
CA VAL A 171 -21.17 9.65 6.57
C VAL A 171 -20.19 10.78 6.25
N PRO A 172 -19.42 11.28 7.23
CA PRO A 172 -18.37 12.26 6.96
C PRO A 172 -17.25 11.62 6.14
N ARG A 173 -16.82 12.27 5.05
CA ARG A 173 -15.71 11.81 4.21
C ARG A 173 -14.59 12.82 4.21
N TYR A 174 -13.35 12.33 4.17
CA TYR A 174 -12.16 13.14 4.30
C TYR A 174 -11.21 12.97 3.12
N ALA A 175 -10.38 13.99 2.89
CA ALA A 175 -9.27 13.94 1.95
C ALA A 175 -8.18 14.95 2.33
N CYS A 176 -6.93 14.61 2.06
CA CYS A 176 -5.80 15.54 2.14
C CYS A 176 -5.48 16.08 0.75
N LEU A 177 -5.22 17.38 0.65
CA LEU A 177 -4.99 18.04 -0.63
C LEU A 177 -3.77 18.95 -0.59
N PHE A 178 -2.79 18.60 -1.42
CA PHE A 178 -1.70 19.49 -1.77
C PHE A 178 -1.94 20.12 -3.15
N ARG A 179 -1.74 21.44 -3.24
CA ARG A 179 -1.73 22.19 -4.49
C ARG A 179 -0.43 23.00 -4.62
N PRO A 180 0.29 22.90 -5.76
CA PRO A 180 1.36 23.83 -6.07
C PRO A 180 0.90 25.29 -5.98
N GLY A 181 1.72 26.16 -5.38
CA GLY A 181 1.32 27.53 -5.05
C GLY A 181 0.99 28.43 -6.25
N ASP A 182 1.44 28.09 -7.45
CA ASP A 182 1.16 28.82 -8.71
C ASP A 182 0.08 28.15 -9.58
N ALA A 183 -0.56 27.08 -9.08
CA ALA A 183 -1.64 26.39 -9.77
C ALA A 183 -2.81 27.35 -10.04
N SER A 184 -3.23 27.43 -11.31
CA SER A 184 -4.35 28.27 -11.75
C SER A 184 -4.85 27.79 -13.12
N ASP A 185 -5.99 28.26 -13.60
CA ASP A 185 -6.50 27.86 -14.93
C ASP A 185 -5.56 28.21 -16.08
N ARG A 186 -4.67 29.20 -15.89
CA ARG A 186 -3.61 29.55 -16.85
C ARG A 186 -2.37 28.66 -16.72
N ASN A 187 -2.19 28.05 -15.54
CA ASN A 187 -1.08 27.18 -15.19
C ASN A 187 -1.60 25.90 -14.53
N PRO A 188 -2.37 25.06 -15.26
CA PRO A 188 -2.91 23.85 -14.67
C PRO A 188 -1.80 22.84 -14.41
N TYR A 189 -1.96 22.08 -13.32
CA TYR A 189 -1.09 20.98 -12.93
C TYR A 189 -1.82 19.64 -13.12
N PRO A 190 -1.10 18.56 -13.48
CA PRO A 190 -1.64 17.21 -13.35
C PRO A 190 -2.16 16.96 -11.93
N LEU A 191 -3.21 16.15 -11.79
CA LEU A 191 -3.72 15.68 -10.50
C LEU A 191 -3.38 14.21 -10.34
N VAL A 192 -2.72 13.85 -9.24
CA VAL A 192 -2.61 12.47 -8.79
C VAL A 192 -3.58 12.29 -7.61
N VAL A 193 -4.48 11.32 -7.72
CA VAL A 193 -5.30 10.87 -6.60
C VAL A 193 -4.65 9.64 -6.00
N TRP A 194 -4.37 9.67 -4.71
CA TRP A 194 -3.75 8.58 -3.97
C TRP A 194 -4.77 7.88 -3.06
N LEU A 195 -4.74 6.54 -3.04
CA LEU A 195 -5.68 5.67 -2.36
C LEU A 195 -4.90 4.69 -1.46
N HIS A 196 -5.21 4.70 -0.17
CA HIS A 196 -4.44 3.97 0.85
C HIS A 196 -4.76 2.47 0.87
N GLY A 197 -3.96 1.71 1.64
CA GLY A 197 -4.18 0.28 1.89
C GLY A 197 -5.36 0.00 2.81
N GLY A 198 -5.79 -1.26 2.91
CA GLY A 198 -6.93 -1.62 3.75
C GLY A 198 -6.60 -1.72 5.25
N GLY A 199 -7.62 -1.98 6.07
CA GLY A 199 -7.43 -2.30 7.49
C GLY A 199 -7.08 -1.07 8.33
N GLY A 200 -5.81 -0.94 8.71
CA GLY A 200 -5.30 0.21 9.46
C GLY A 200 -4.91 1.43 8.60
N GLY A 201 -4.88 1.30 7.28
CA GLY A 201 -4.43 2.38 6.39
C GLY A 201 -5.32 3.63 6.42
N SER A 202 -4.77 4.79 6.06
CA SER A 202 -5.53 6.04 5.98
C SER A 202 -4.88 7.03 5.00
N ALA A 203 -5.58 8.11 4.65
CA ALA A 203 -5.02 9.15 3.77
C ALA A 203 -3.69 9.78 4.29
N ASP A 204 -3.40 9.68 5.59
CA ASP A 204 -2.15 10.16 6.20
C ASP A 204 -0.92 9.29 5.86
N ASP A 205 -1.13 8.04 5.43
CA ASP A 205 -0.07 7.17 4.92
C ASP A 205 0.66 7.79 3.74
N LEU A 206 0.01 8.67 2.96
CA LEU A 206 0.68 9.47 1.94
C LEU A 206 1.92 10.17 2.51
N TYR A 207 1.81 10.74 3.71
CA TYR A 207 2.84 11.54 4.35
C TYR A 207 3.84 10.68 5.14
N ASN A 208 3.39 9.56 5.68
CA ASN A 208 4.20 8.73 6.57
C ASN A 208 4.91 7.57 5.84
N THR A 209 4.34 7.09 4.74
CA THR A 209 4.77 5.83 4.09
C THR A 209 5.28 6.02 2.68
N THR A 210 4.99 7.14 2.02
CA THR A 210 5.40 7.41 0.63
C THR A 210 6.35 8.61 0.52
N SER A 211 6.97 8.79 -0.64
CA SER A 211 7.70 10.02 -1.01
C SER A 211 6.93 10.89 -2.01
N LEU A 212 5.68 10.55 -2.35
CA LEU A 212 4.90 11.24 -3.39
C LEU A 212 4.69 12.72 -3.08
N ARG A 213 4.48 13.07 -1.81
CA ARG A 213 4.28 14.47 -1.41
C ARG A 213 5.54 15.33 -1.63
N GLU A 214 6.74 14.77 -1.46
CA GLU A 214 7.99 15.45 -1.79
C GLU A 214 8.15 15.66 -3.30
N LYS A 215 7.72 14.67 -4.09
CA LYS A 215 7.76 14.71 -5.56
C LYS A 215 6.71 15.65 -6.16
N ALA A 216 5.60 15.87 -5.47
CA ALA A 216 4.53 16.75 -5.91
C ALA A 216 4.91 18.24 -5.86
N ASP A 217 5.80 18.63 -4.95
CA ASP A 217 6.11 20.03 -4.66
C ASP A 217 7.22 20.59 -5.56
N PRO A 218 6.93 21.55 -6.46
CA PRO A 218 7.92 22.11 -7.38
C PRO A 218 9.10 22.81 -6.69
N GLY A 219 8.96 23.17 -5.40
CA GLY A 219 10.03 23.78 -4.61
C GLY A 219 11.06 22.78 -4.05
N ARG A 220 10.87 21.47 -4.27
CA ARG A 220 11.73 20.42 -3.70
C ARG A 220 12.72 19.87 -4.72
N ALA A 221 13.86 19.41 -4.22
CA ALA A 221 14.88 18.77 -5.06
C ALA A 221 14.39 17.46 -5.70
N ALA A 222 13.48 16.75 -5.02
CA ALA A 222 12.88 15.51 -5.49
C ALA A 222 11.67 15.72 -6.42
N ALA A 223 11.32 16.97 -6.77
CA ALA A 223 10.12 17.27 -7.52
C ALA A 223 10.12 16.57 -8.90
N PHE A 224 9.02 15.90 -9.23
CA PHE A 224 8.88 15.16 -10.49
C PHE A 224 8.13 15.97 -11.54
N ASP A 225 8.62 16.00 -12.77
CA ASP A 225 7.96 16.67 -13.91
C ASP A 225 6.85 15.81 -14.53
N LEU A 226 5.73 15.68 -13.83
CA LEU A 226 4.59 14.86 -14.26
C LEU A 226 3.88 15.44 -15.49
N ARG A 227 4.05 16.73 -15.76
CA ARG A 227 3.50 17.38 -16.96
C ARG A 227 4.39 17.16 -18.18
N GLY A 228 5.70 17.10 -17.97
CA GLY A 228 6.72 17.26 -18.99
C GLY A 228 6.99 18.74 -19.31
N GLY A 229 8.16 19.00 -19.90
CA GLY A 229 8.54 20.33 -20.39
C GLY A 229 9.29 21.19 -19.38
N GLY A 230 9.86 20.60 -18.32
CA GLY A 230 10.72 21.26 -17.35
C GLY A 230 9.96 22.02 -16.26
N ARG A 231 8.69 21.67 -16.02
CA ARG A 231 7.85 22.31 -14.98
C ARG A 231 7.46 21.25 -13.94
N PRO A 232 8.32 21.02 -12.93
CA PRO A 232 8.10 19.97 -11.95
C PRO A 232 6.84 20.21 -11.11
N GLY A 233 6.36 19.14 -10.49
CA GLY A 233 5.25 19.13 -9.54
C GLY A 233 3.91 18.71 -10.12
N PHE A 234 2.97 18.44 -9.22
CA PHE A 234 1.59 18.06 -9.51
C PHE A 234 0.70 18.34 -8.30
N ALA A 235 -0.60 18.50 -8.52
CA ALA A 235 -1.58 18.49 -7.45
C ALA A 235 -1.77 17.05 -6.94
N LEU A 236 -1.94 16.88 -5.63
CA LEU A 236 -2.00 15.57 -5.00
C LEU A 236 -3.17 15.52 -4.03
N LEU A 237 -4.07 14.56 -4.24
CA LEU A 237 -5.29 14.35 -3.45
C LEU A 237 -5.26 12.94 -2.84
N ALA A 238 -4.99 12.82 -1.54
CA ALA A 238 -5.13 11.55 -0.83
C ALA A 238 -6.56 11.43 -0.30
N VAL A 239 -7.31 10.44 -0.77
CA VAL A 239 -8.71 10.25 -0.38
C VAL A 239 -8.79 9.20 0.72
N ASP A 240 -9.51 9.52 1.78
CA ASP A 240 -9.71 8.60 2.89
C ASP A 240 -10.88 7.64 2.59
N GLY A 241 -10.67 6.37 2.95
CA GLY A 241 -11.67 5.31 2.87
C GLY A 241 -12.86 5.51 3.82
N ARG A 242 -13.62 4.45 4.04
CA ARG A 242 -14.59 4.35 5.15
C ARG A 242 -14.12 3.26 6.08
N ARG A 243 -14.54 3.32 7.34
CA ARG A 243 -14.44 2.16 8.22
C ARG A 243 -15.59 1.23 7.89
N LEU A 244 -15.29 0.05 7.34
CA LEU A 244 -16.25 -0.88 6.75
C LEU A 244 -16.18 -2.24 7.46
N HIS A 245 -17.33 -2.91 7.52
CA HIS A 245 -17.38 -4.36 7.76
C HIS A 245 -16.88 -5.06 6.50
N TYR A 246 -15.70 -5.66 6.56
CA TYR A 246 -15.01 -6.14 5.35
C TYR A 246 -15.36 -7.60 5.07
N PRO A 247 -15.74 -7.99 3.83
CA PRO A 247 -16.46 -9.23 3.58
C PRO A 247 -15.55 -10.44 3.37
N THR A 248 -14.42 -10.54 4.07
CA THR A 248 -13.43 -11.62 3.89
C THR A 248 -13.48 -12.62 5.04
N ASP A 249 -13.00 -13.84 4.81
CA ASP A 249 -12.88 -14.87 5.86
C ASP A 249 -11.84 -14.47 6.92
N ASP A 250 -10.82 -13.72 6.50
CA ASP A 250 -9.86 -13.07 7.37
C ASP A 250 -10.43 -11.82 8.07
N PRO A 251 -10.14 -11.62 9.37
CA PRO A 251 -10.51 -10.39 10.08
C PRO A 251 -9.83 -9.18 9.47
N ARG A 252 -10.61 -8.35 8.78
CA ARG A 252 -10.14 -7.16 8.07
C ARG A 252 -11.08 -5.98 8.19
N ASP A 253 -11.98 -5.93 9.15
CA ASP A 253 -12.70 -4.70 9.43
C ASP A 253 -11.70 -3.56 9.69
N GLY A 254 -12.06 -2.37 9.21
CA GLY A 254 -11.18 -1.23 9.28
C GLY A 254 -11.43 -0.27 8.13
N GLN A 255 -10.46 0.60 7.89
CA GLN A 255 -10.51 1.61 6.87
C GLN A 255 -10.24 0.99 5.48
N HIS A 256 -11.20 1.09 4.57
CA HIS A 256 -11.15 0.52 3.22
C HIS A 256 -11.85 1.39 2.18
N HIS A 257 -11.51 1.16 0.92
CA HIS A 257 -12.31 1.49 -0.23
C HIS A 257 -13.12 0.26 -0.69
N ASP A 258 -14.43 0.40 -0.83
CA ASP A 258 -15.32 -0.65 -1.29
C ASP A 258 -15.08 -0.93 -2.77
N PHE A 259 -14.41 -2.04 -3.07
CA PHE A 259 -14.29 -2.57 -4.42
C PHE A 259 -15.16 -3.81 -4.66
N TYR A 260 -16.02 -4.21 -3.73
CA TYR A 260 -16.85 -5.42 -3.85
C TYR A 260 -18.27 -5.14 -4.34
N HIS A 261 -18.80 -3.94 -4.14
CA HIS A 261 -20.02 -3.49 -4.84
C HIS A 261 -19.67 -2.81 -6.17
N ARG A 262 -19.97 -3.46 -7.29
CA ARG A 262 -19.41 -3.18 -8.62
C ARG A 262 -20.48 -2.95 -9.69
N ASP A 263 -21.56 -2.24 -9.36
CA ASP A 263 -22.55 -1.84 -10.38
C ASP A 263 -21.97 -0.76 -11.31
N LEU A 264 -21.29 -1.20 -12.36
CA LEU A 264 -20.70 -0.30 -13.36
C LEU A 264 -21.74 0.34 -14.29
N GLY A 265 -22.97 -0.19 -14.31
CA GLY A 265 -24.11 0.42 -15.00
C GLY A 265 -24.59 1.69 -14.30
N LEU A 266 -24.51 1.70 -12.97
CA LEU A 266 -24.81 2.85 -12.12
C LEU A 266 -23.73 3.06 -11.04
N PRO A 267 -22.49 3.47 -11.39
CA PRO A 267 -21.36 3.47 -10.46
C PRO A 267 -21.57 4.28 -9.18
N SER A 268 -22.50 5.25 -9.20
CA SER A 268 -22.90 6.04 -8.04
C SER A 268 -23.60 5.25 -6.93
N THR A 269 -24.02 4.00 -7.15
CA THR A 269 -24.51 3.12 -6.08
C THR A 269 -23.38 2.70 -5.15
N ASN A 270 -22.15 2.60 -5.65
CA ASN A 270 -20.97 2.46 -4.81
C ASN A 270 -20.61 3.83 -4.20
N ARG A 271 -20.67 3.90 -2.86
CA ARG A 271 -20.42 5.13 -2.11
C ARG A 271 -18.98 5.62 -2.20
N ASP A 272 -18.02 4.73 -2.38
CA ASP A 272 -16.62 5.14 -2.54
C ASP A 272 -16.34 5.67 -3.95
N ILE A 273 -16.99 5.12 -4.98
CA ILE A 273 -16.96 5.72 -6.33
C ILE A 273 -17.62 7.10 -6.33
N SER A 274 -18.84 7.23 -5.77
CA SER A 274 -19.53 8.53 -5.63
C SER A 274 -18.72 9.54 -4.81
N ASN A 275 -18.03 9.07 -3.78
CA ASN A 275 -17.17 9.91 -2.96
C ASN A 275 -15.98 10.47 -3.78
N LEU A 276 -15.27 9.58 -4.48
CA LEU A 276 -14.12 9.95 -5.31
C LEU A 276 -14.52 10.85 -6.49
N ASP A 277 -15.67 10.60 -7.13
CA ASP A 277 -16.24 11.46 -8.16
C ASP A 277 -16.34 12.91 -7.68
N ALA A 278 -17.00 13.14 -6.54
CA ALA A 278 -17.20 14.50 -6.07
C ALA A 278 -15.93 15.17 -5.53
N TRP A 279 -14.95 14.40 -5.05
CA TRP A 279 -13.64 14.94 -4.72
C TRP A 279 -12.90 15.43 -5.96
N ILE A 280 -12.84 14.62 -7.02
CA ILE A 280 -12.23 15.02 -8.30
C ILE A 280 -12.97 16.23 -8.88
N ASP A 281 -14.30 16.18 -8.92
CA ASP A 281 -15.12 17.26 -9.46
C ASP A 281 -14.92 18.57 -8.70
N ARG A 282 -14.89 18.52 -7.37
CA ARG A 282 -14.59 19.68 -6.53
C ARG A 282 -13.19 20.21 -6.81
N VAL A 283 -12.18 19.35 -6.80
CA VAL A 283 -10.78 19.75 -6.93
C VAL A 283 -10.50 20.37 -8.31
N VAL A 284 -11.14 19.86 -9.36
CA VAL A 284 -11.10 20.43 -10.71
C VAL A 284 -11.89 21.74 -10.81
N ALA A 285 -13.06 21.83 -10.16
CA ALA A 285 -13.90 23.03 -10.19
C ALA A 285 -13.26 24.24 -9.48
N ASP A 286 -12.43 23.99 -8.46
CA ASP A 286 -11.63 25.02 -7.79
C ASP A 286 -10.55 25.63 -8.73
N GLY A 287 -10.28 25.01 -9.88
CA GLY A 287 -9.30 25.45 -10.87
C GLY A 287 -7.89 24.92 -10.65
N GLY A 288 -6.99 25.21 -11.59
CA GLY A 288 -5.57 24.84 -11.48
C GLY A 288 -5.23 23.36 -11.73
N VAL A 289 -6.20 22.55 -12.16
CA VAL A 289 -6.00 21.15 -12.54
C VAL A 289 -6.10 20.96 -14.05
N ASP A 290 -5.17 20.18 -14.60
CA ASP A 290 -5.21 19.73 -15.99
C ASP A 290 -6.14 18.53 -16.11
N ARG A 291 -7.31 18.75 -16.70
CA ARG A 291 -8.36 17.73 -16.86
C ARG A 291 -7.95 16.56 -17.74
N ASN A 292 -6.92 16.72 -18.57
CA ASN A 292 -6.39 15.63 -19.39
C ASN A 292 -5.39 14.76 -18.63
N ARG A 293 -5.04 15.13 -17.40
CA ARG A 293 -4.00 14.49 -16.59
C ARG A 293 -4.47 14.29 -15.15
N ILE A 294 -5.61 13.62 -15.00
CA ILE A 294 -6.11 13.14 -13.72
C ILE A 294 -5.70 11.67 -13.62
N TYR A 295 -4.84 11.32 -12.67
CA TYR A 295 -4.27 9.98 -12.52
C TYR A 295 -4.67 9.38 -11.18
N LEU A 296 -4.63 8.05 -11.10
CA LEU A 296 -4.83 7.33 -9.84
C LEU A 296 -3.56 6.57 -9.47
N MET A 297 -3.25 6.59 -8.18
CA MET A 297 -2.31 5.68 -7.55
C MET A 297 -2.98 5.03 -6.34
N GLY A 298 -2.66 3.77 -6.09
CA GLY A 298 -3.27 3.03 -4.99
C GLY A 298 -2.35 1.95 -4.45
N TRP A 299 -2.54 1.60 -3.19
CA TRP A 299 -1.79 0.54 -2.51
C TRP A 299 -2.76 -0.51 -1.96
N SER A 300 -2.48 -1.81 -2.14
CA SER A 300 -3.29 -2.88 -1.52
C SER A 300 -4.77 -2.74 -1.89
N ASN A 301 -5.69 -2.65 -0.93
CA ASN A 301 -7.10 -2.32 -1.15
C ASN A 301 -7.30 -1.10 -2.10
N GLY A 302 -6.51 -0.04 -1.94
CA GLY A 302 -6.49 1.11 -2.83
C GLY A 302 -6.05 0.80 -4.26
N CYS A 303 -5.21 -0.22 -4.50
CA CYS A 303 -4.86 -0.69 -5.85
C CYS A 303 -6.02 -1.44 -6.50
N PHE A 304 -6.73 -2.30 -5.76
CA PHE A 304 -7.98 -2.92 -6.26
C PHE A 304 -9.03 -1.85 -6.62
N PHE A 305 -9.24 -0.89 -5.72
CA PHE A 305 -10.21 0.18 -5.93
C PHE A 305 -9.82 1.14 -7.07
N ALA A 306 -8.53 1.51 -7.19
CA ALA A 306 -8.04 2.36 -8.28
C ALA A 306 -8.30 1.71 -9.66
N GLN A 307 -8.06 0.40 -9.77
CA GLN A 307 -8.38 -0.37 -10.97
C GLN A 307 -9.89 -0.34 -11.24
N LEU A 308 -10.72 -0.72 -10.26
CA LEU A 308 -12.19 -0.67 -10.39
C LEU A 308 -12.68 0.71 -10.86
N TYR A 309 -12.17 1.79 -10.27
CA TYR A 309 -12.56 3.14 -10.61
C TYR A 309 -12.19 3.51 -12.05
N ALA A 310 -11.05 3.05 -12.57
CA ALA A 310 -10.70 3.21 -13.97
C ALA A 310 -11.70 2.51 -14.90
N PHE A 311 -12.13 1.28 -14.59
CA PHE A 311 -13.20 0.62 -15.35
C PHE A 311 -14.53 1.40 -15.29
N ALA A 312 -14.86 1.99 -14.14
CA ALA A 312 -16.09 2.75 -13.96
C ALA A 312 -16.10 4.10 -14.67
N ARG A 313 -14.95 4.78 -14.73
CA ARG A 313 -14.87 6.22 -15.05
C ARG A 313 -13.97 6.57 -16.21
N HIS A 314 -13.08 5.68 -16.67
CA HIS A 314 -12.21 5.99 -17.79
C HIS A 314 -13.02 6.38 -19.02
N ASP A 315 -14.14 5.72 -19.36
CA ASP A 315 -14.94 6.05 -20.55
C ASP A 315 -16.11 7.00 -20.31
N ARG A 316 -16.74 6.91 -19.13
CA ARG A 316 -17.99 7.62 -18.83
C ARG A 316 -17.77 8.99 -18.18
N GLY A 317 -16.63 9.17 -17.51
CA GLY A 317 -16.37 10.31 -16.64
C GLY A 317 -17.27 10.36 -15.39
N THR A 318 -16.90 11.26 -14.49
CA THR A 318 -17.68 11.68 -13.32
C THR A 318 -18.93 12.47 -13.75
N PRO A 319 -19.85 12.83 -12.84
CA PRO A 319 -20.97 13.71 -13.16
C PRO A 319 -20.56 15.06 -13.79
N ALA A 320 -19.40 15.64 -13.44
CA ALA A 320 -18.87 16.84 -14.10
C ALA A 320 -18.03 16.55 -15.36
N GLY A 321 -17.93 15.29 -15.79
CA GLY A 321 -17.23 14.88 -17.01
C GLY A 321 -15.72 14.71 -16.87
N ASN A 322 -15.19 14.67 -15.64
CA ASN A 322 -13.77 14.40 -15.40
C ASN A 322 -13.49 12.89 -15.53
N ARG A 323 -12.33 12.51 -16.06
CA ARG A 323 -11.99 11.11 -16.34
C ARG A 323 -10.59 10.80 -15.83
N PRO A 324 -10.34 9.63 -15.21
CA PRO A 324 -8.97 9.20 -14.94
C PRO A 324 -8.29 8.84 -16.27
N ALA A 325 -7.11 9.39 -16.50
CA ALA A 325 -6.29 9.19 -17.68
C ALA A 325 -5.53 7.86 -17.64
N ALA A 326 -4.99 7.50 -16.47
CA ALA A 326 -4.22 6.28 -16.24
C ALA A 326 -4.17 5.92 -14.73
N VAL A 327 -3.80 4.67 -14.44
CA VAL A 327 -3.62 4.14 -13.08
C VAL A 327 -2.22 3.55 -12.93
N ALA A 328 -1.52 3.87 -11.85
CA ALA A 328 -0.32 3.17 -11.43
C ALA A 328 -0.49 2.72 -9.98
N CYS A 329 -0.68 1.42 -9.75
CA CYS A 329 -0.97 0.92 -8.41
C CYS A 329 -0.02 -0.20 -7.97
N TYR A 330 0.13 -0.33 -6.66
CA TYR A 330 1.09 -1.20 -6.01
C TYR A 330 0.38 -2.26 -5.16
N SER A 331 0.84 -3.51 -5.31
CA SER A 331 0.42 -4.67 -4.53
C SER A 331 -1.09 -4.88 -4.56
N GLY A 332 -1.64 -5.16 -5.73
CA GLY A 332 -3.04 -5.56 -5.92
C GLY A 332 -3.16 -6.59 -7.03
N ALA A 333 -4.38 -7.00 -7.33
CA ALA A 333 -4.65 -7.99 -8.38
C ALA A 333 -6.08 -7.82 -8.93
N ASP A 334 -6.87 -8.89 -9.03
CA ASP A 334 -8.18 -8.91 -9.69
C ASP A 334 -9.27 -8.29 -8.79
N PRO A 335 -9.82 -7.10 -9.13
CA PRO A 335 -10.85 -6.47 -8.35
C PRO A 335 -12.26 -6.99 -8.67
N PHE A 336 -12.41 -8.04 -9.50
CA PHE A 336 -13.69 -8.58 -9.97
C PHE A 336 -13.97 -10.02 -9.51
N GLU A 337 -13.13 -10.57 -8.64
CA GLU A 337 -13.25 -11.94 -8.12
C GLU A 337 -14.17 -12.02 -6.89
N ASN A 338 -14.45 -13.25 -6.43
CA ASN A 338 -15.24 -13.51 -5.22
C ASN A 338 -14.63 -12.92 -3.94
N ILE A 339 -15.44 -12.82 -2.89
CA ILE A 339 -15.00 -12.41 -1.54
C ILE A 339 -14.33 -13.55 -0.76
N ASN A 340 -14.73 -14.80 -0.99
CA ASN A 340 -14.12 -16.02 -0.44
C ASN A 340 -14.22 -17.17 -1.45
N ARG A 341 -13.47 -18.26 -1.22
CA ARG A 341 -13.29 -19.34 -2.21
C ARG A 341 -14.57 -20.13 -2.51
N ASP A 342 -15.39 -20.32 -1.49
CA ASP A 342 -16.58 -21.18 -1.55
C ASP A 342 -17.89 -20.38 -1.76
N GLN A 343 -17.77 -19.08 -2.08
CA GLN A 343 -18.88 -18.13 -2.14
C GLN A 343 -19.97 -18.58 -3.12
N THR A 344 -21.17 -18.85 -2.58
CA THR A 344 -22.36 -19.23 -3.36
C THR A 344 -23.61 -18.50 -2.83
N PRO A 345 -24.33 -17.71 -3.66
CA PRO A 345 -24.04 -17.38 -5.04
C PRO A 345 -22.72 -16.60 -5.19
N SER A 346 -22.12 -16.66 -6.38
CA SER A 346 -20.81 -16.04 -6.64
C SER A 346 -20.91 -14.52 -6.73
N CYS A 347 -20.00 -13.83 -6.05
CA CYS A 347 -19.73 -12.39 -6.16
C CYS A 347 -18.76 -12.05 -7.31
N ARG A 348 -18.16 -13.06 -7.94
CA ARG A 348 -17.35 -12.88 -9.14
C ARG A 348 -18.25 -12.38 -10.27
N LEU A 349 -17.77 -11.41 -11.03
CA LEU A 349 -18.49 -10.98 -12.23
C LEU A 349 -18.47 -12.10 -13.29
N ALA A 350 -19.64 -12.48 -13.79
CA ALA A 350 -19.80 -13.50 -14.83
C ALA A 350 -19.16 -13.06 -16.16
N SER A 351 -19.00 -11.76 -16.38
CA SER A 351 -18.27 -11.19 -17.49
C SER A 351 -17.51 -9.98 -16.98
N TYR A 352 -16.20 -9.99 -17.17
CA TYR A 352 -15.38 -8.87 -16.73
C TYR A 352 -15.63 -7.67 -17.65
N PRO A 353 -15.76 -6.46 -17.07
CA PRO A 353 -15.82 -5.24 -17.87
C PRO A 353 -14.52 -5.10 -18.66
N ALA A 354 -14.57 -4.43 -19.80
CA ALA A 354 -13.39 -4.04 -20.55
C ALA A 354 -13.11 -2.54 -20.35
N THR A 355 -11.84 -2.15 -20.41
CA THR A 355 -11.39 -0.75 -20.42
C THR A 355 -10.16 -0.62 -21.31
N ASP A 356 -10.01 0.53 -21.97
CA ASP A 356 -8.77 0.94 -22.64
C ASP A 356 -7.87 1.81 -21.76
N ALA A 357 -8.28 2.06 -20.50
CA ALA A 357 -7.46 2.76 -19.52
C ALA A 357 -6.06 2.12 -19.39
N PRO A 358 -4.98 2.90 -19.53
CA PRO A 358 -3.64 2.45 -19.20
C PRO A 358 -3.52 2.16 -17.70
N ILE A 359 -3.13 0.92 -17.37
CA ILE A 359 -2.95 0.47 -15.98
C ILE A 359 -1.54 -0.11 -15.83
N LEU A 360 -0.75 0.42 -14.89
CA LEU A 360 0.50 -0.18 -14.44
C LEU A 360 0.26 -0.86 -13.10
N LEU A 361 0.43 -2.19 -13.08
CA LEU A 361 0.42 -2.98 -11.86
C LEU A 361 1.85 -3.27 -11.41
N VAL A 362 2.22 -2.73 -10.25
CA VAL A 362 3.51 -2.97 -9.60
C VAL A 362 3.26 -3.91 -8.41
N GLY A 363 4.11 -4.91 -8.21
CA GLY A 363 4.04 -5.78 -7.03
C GLY A 363 5.40 -6.41 -6.75
N ARG A 364 5.57 -7.01 -5.58
CA ARG A 364 6.81 -7.72 -5.28
C ARG A 364 6.81 -9.15 -5.79
N ASP A 365 8.01 -9.69 -5.94
CA ASP A 365 8.27 -11.05 -6.38
C ASP A 365 7.86 -12.09 -5.35
N CYS A 366 7.63 -11.70 -4.09
CA CYS A 366 6.94 -12.42 -3.03
C CYS A 366 6.10 -11.41 -2.23
N ASP A 367 4.78 -11.51 -2.27
CA ASP A 367 3.85 -10.48 -1.76
C ASP A 367 2.56 -11.15 -1.25
N ASN A 368 1.74 -10.45 -0.47
CA ASN A 368 0.48 -10.99 0.07
C ASN A 368 -0.59 -11.14 -1.04
N PRO A 369 -0.90 -10.10 -1.85
CA PRO A 369 -1.37 -10.29 -3.22
C PRO A 369 -0.29 -11.00 -4.03
N THR A 370 -0.33 -12.31 -3.99
CA THR A 370 0.73 -13.19 -4.48
C THR A 370 1.12 -12.91 -5.92
N CYS A 371 2.43 -13.03 -6.19
CA CYS A 371 2.97 -12.73 -7.50
C CYS A 371 2.43 -13.70 -8.57
N ASP A 372 2.25 -14.98 -8.21
CA ASP A 372 1.67 -16.02 -9.06
C ASP A 372 0.95 -17.11 -8.25
N GLN A 373 0.33 -18.05 -8.97
CA GLN A 373 -0.45 -19.14 -8.36
C GLN A 373 0.43 -20.10 -7.54
N ALA A 374 1.70 -20.31 -7.90
CA ALA A 374 2.56 -21.23 -7.19
C ALA A 374 2.88 -20.70 -5.78
N GLN A 375 3.05 -19.38 -5.64
CA GLN A 375 3.16 -18.74 -4.34
C GLN A 375 1.87 -18.78 -3.54
N ALA A 376 0.73 -18.51 -4.17
CA ALA A 376 -0.57 -18.65 -3.52
C ALA A 376 -0.74 -20.05 -2.92
N ASP A 377 -0.53 -21.09 -3.73
CA ASP A 377 -0.65 -22.49 -3.30
C ASP A 377 0.30 -22.80 -2.13
N ARG A 378 1.51 -22.23 -2.14
CA ARG A 378 2.48 -22.41 -1.06
C ARG A 378 2.06 -21.71 0.23
N LEU A 379 1.67 -20.43 0.17
CA LEU A 379 1.22 -19.69 1.35
C LEU A 379 -0.03 -20.34 1.97
N ILE A 380 -0.93 -20.85 1.12
CA ILE A 380 -2.09 -21.64 1.56
C ILE A 380 -1.66 -22.92 2.29
N ALA A 381 -0.66 -23.63 1.75
CA ALA A 381 -0.11 -24.82 2.42
C ALA A 381 0.54 -24.49 3.77
N ASP A 382 1.04 -23.26 3.93
CA ASP A 382 1.60 -22.73 5.18
C ASP A 382 0.52 -22.14 6.10
N GLY A 383 -0.77 -22.20 5.73
CA GLY A 383 -1.90 -21.78 6.55
C GLY A 383 -2.32 -20.32 6.40
N VAL A 384 -1.76 -19.60 5.43
CA VAL A 384 -2.18 -18.23 5.07
C VAL A 384 -3.45 -18.31 4.24
N ASP A 385 -4.46 -17.50 4.59
CA ASP A 385 -5.60 -17.33 3.70
C ASP A 385 -5.22 -16.38 2.55
N ILE A 386 -5.38 -16.88 1.33
CA ILE A 386 -5.17 -16.10 0.11
C ILE A 386 -6.53 -15.95 -0.53
N GLU A 387 -7.09 -14.75 -0.45
CA GLU A 387 -8.44 -14.51 -0.90
C GLU A 387 -8.52 -14.63 -2.42
N PRO A 388 -9.70 -15.01 -2.96
CA PRO A 388 -9.91 -14.96 -4.38
C PRO A 388 -9.56 -13.57 -4.94
N GLY A 389 -8.95 -13.56 -6.11
CA GLY A 389 -8.49 -12.34 -6.77
C GLY A 389 -7.15 -11.81 -6.28
N HIS A 390 -6.54 -12.37 -5.24
CA HIS A 390 -5.22 -11.95 -4.71
C HIS A 390 -4.04 -12.69 -5.36
N VAL A 391 -4.14 -12.94 -6.67
CA VAL A 391 -3.06 -13.55 -7.47
C VAL A 391 -2.83 -12.71 -8.73
N ALA A 392 -1.69 -12.04 -8.81
CA ALA A 392 -1.43 -11.01 -9.82
C ALA A 392 -1.24 -11.59 -11.24
N ALA A 393 -0.50 -12.69 -11.41
CA ALA A 393 -0.21 -13.23 -12.74
C ALA A 393 -1.46 -13.67 -13.55
N PRO A 394 -2.44 -14.40 -12.96
CA PRO A 394 -3.70 -14.72 -13.65
C PRO A 394 -4.51 -13.47 -14.02
N TRP A 395 -4.52 -12.45 -13.15
CA TRP A 395 -5.20 -11.19 -13.43
C TRP A 395 -4.59 -10.46 -14.63
N VAL A 396 -3.27 -10.28 -14.63
CA VAL A 396 -2.54 -9.65 -15.76
C VAL A 396 -2.80 -10.41 -17.06
N SER A 397 -2.81 -11.75 -17.01
CA SER A 397 -3.13 -12.57 -18.18
C SER A 397 -4.55 -12.31 -18.69
N THR A 398 -5.52 -12.16 -17.78
CA THR A 398 -6.92 -11.83 -18.10
C THR A 398 -7.04 -10.44 -18.73
N CYS A 399 -6.35 -9.44 -18.17
CA CYS A 399 -6.29 -8.09 -18.72
C CYS A 399 -5.76 -8.05 -20.15
N LEU A 400 -4.60 -8.67 -20.38
CA LEU A 400 -3.96 -8.71 -21.70
C LEU A 400 -4.78 -9.49 -22.74
N ALA A 401 -5.65 -10.41 -22.30
CA ALA A 401 -6.56 -11.14 -23.17
C ALA A 401 -7.80 -10.34 -23.64
N GLY A 402 -7.98 -9.10 -23.17
CA GLY A 402 -9.00 -8.18 -23.69
C GLY A 402 -9.78 -7.39 -22.64
N VAL A 403 -9.55 -7.63 -21.35
CA VAL A 403 -10.18 -6.87 -20.26
C VAL A 403 -9.52 -5.49 -20.09
N ALA A 404 -8.19 -5.42 -20.14
CA ALA A 404 -7.43 -4.17 -20.11
C ALA A 404 -6.13 -4.36 -20.93
N PRO A 405 -6.21 -4.33 -22.27
CA PRO A 405 -5.08 -4.69 -23.13
C PRO A 405 -3.89 -3.73 -23.04
N ALA A 406 -4.10 -2.52 -22.49
CA ALA A 406 -3.05 -1.54 -22.20
C ALA A 406 -2.33 -1.78 -20.86
N MET A 407 -2.67 -2.84 -20.12
CA MET A 407 -2.06 -3.15 -18.83
C MET A 407 -0.56 -3.47 -18.98
N GLN A 408 0.23 -2.92 -18.07
CA GLN A 408 1.65 -3.22 -17.88
C GLN A 408 1.88 -3.78 -16.47
N ARG A 409 2.93 -4.60 -16.32
CA ARG A 409 3.30 -5.19 -15.04
C ARG A 409 4.79 -4.95 -14.75
N ILE A 410 5.10 -4.57 -13.51
CA ILE A 410 6.46 -4.58 -12.96
C ILE A 410 6.47 -5.49 -11.74
N ILE A 411 7.47 -6.37 -11.68
CA ILE A 411 7.75 -7.21 -10.50
C ILE A 411 9.02 -6.69 -9.87
N LEU A 412 8.99 -6.47 -8.55
CA LEU A 412 10.10 -5.95 -7.76
C LEU A 412 10.64 -7.03 -6.82
N ASP A 413 11.95 -7.13 -6.61
CA ASP A 413 12.47 -7.91 -5.50
C ASP A 413 12.28 -7.19 -4.15
N HIS A 414 12.74 -7.83 -3.07
CA HIS A 414 12.70 -7.26 -1.72
C HIS A 414 13.52 -5.97 -1.53
N LEU A 415 14.40 -5.61 -2.48
CA LEU A 415 15.18 -4.36 -2.47
C LEU A 415 14.59 -3.28 -3.40
N GLY A 416 13.47 -3.56 -4.05
CA GLY A 416 12.81 -2.65 -4.99
C GLY A 416 13.37 -2.70 -6.42
N ARG A 417 14.23 -3.66 -6.76
CA ARG A 417 14.80 -3.80 -8.11
C ARG A 417 13.84 -4.59 -9.00
N THR A 418 13.70 -4.18 -10.26
CA THR A 418 12.86 -4.91 -11.21
C THR A 418 13.45 -6.29 -11.53
N VAL A 419 12.63 -7.33 -11.37
CA VAL A 419 12.95 -8.71 -11.71
C VAL A 419 11.97 -9.26 -12.75
N PRO A 420 12.37 -10.23 -13.58
CA PRO A 420 11.51 -10.74 -14.65
C PRO A 420 10.48 -11.77 -14.19
N LEU A 421 10.67 -12.36 -13.00
CA LEU A 421 9.91 -13.51 -12.51
C LEU A 421 9.60 -13.34 -11.03
N CYS A 422 8.56 -14.03 -10.58
CA CYS A 422 8.27 -14.21 -9.17
C CYS A 422 9.38 -15.03 -8.49
N LEU A 423 9.55 -14.82 -7.20
CA LEU A 423 10.45 -15.60 -6.36
C LEU A 423 9.97 -17.06 -6.33
N PRO A 424 10.86 -18.07 -6.31
CA PRO A 424 10.44 -19.45 -6.15
C PRO A 424 9.56 -19.63 -4.90
N PRO A 425 8.47 -20.40 -4.97
CA PRO A 425 7.50 -20.51 -3.87
C PRO A 425 8.16 -21.00 -2.57
N GLU A 426 9.16 -21.88 -2.65
CA GLU A 426 9.94 -22.34 -1.49
C GLU A 426 10.72 -21.24 -0.76
N GLU A 427 10.97 -20.11 -1.42
CA GLU A 427 11.63 -18.95 -0.85
C GLU A 427 10.64 -17.84 -0.45
N CYS A 428 9.35 -17.98 -0.78
CA CYS A 428 8.30 -17.04 -0.42
C CYS A 428 7.47 -17.55 0.77
N ASP A 429 7.87 -17.15 1.97
CA ASP A 429 7.12 -17.43 3.20
C ASP A 429 6.16 -16.27 3.56
N ALA A 430 5.23 -16.55 4.48
CA ALA A 430 4.22 -15.60 4.93
C ALA A 430 4.81 -14.30 5.50
N VAL A 431 5.92 -14.38 6.24
CA VAL A 431 6.56 -13.22 6.85
C VAL A 431 7.14 -12.32 5.76
N LYS A 432 7.86 -12.90 4.80
CA LYS A 432 8.41 -12.17 3.66
C LYS A 432 7.29 -11.55 2.84
N ALA A 433 6.21 -12.28 2.55
CA ALA A 433 5.06 -11.80 1.80
C ALA A 433 4.40 -10.59 2.48
N VAL A 434 4.09 -10.67 3.77
CA VAL A 434 3.51 -9.57 4.55
C VAL A 434 4.46 -8.37 4.58
N PHE A 435 5.75 -8.59 4.85
CA PHE A 435 6.71 -7.51 4.95
C PHE A 435 6.87 -6.77 3.63
N ASN A 436 6.94 -7.50 2.52
CA ASN A 436 6.95 -6.96 1.18
C ASN A 436 5.66 -6.21 0.84
N HIS A 437 4.51 -6.72 1.29
CA HIS A 437 3.20 -6.07 1.11
C HIS A 437 3.12 -4.69 1.77
N ILE A 438 3.57 -4.59 3.02
CA ILE A 438 3.48 -3.38 3.83
C ILE A 438 4.55 -2.30 3.50
N ARG A 439 5.33 -2.52 2.43
CA ARG A 439 6.39 -1.60 1.98
C ARG A 439 6.07 -0.98 0.64
N TRP A 440 5.60 0.26 0.67
CA TRP A 440 5.49 1.09 -0.51
C TRP A 440 6.88 1.30 -1.18
N PRO A 441 7.02 1.19 -2.52
CA PRO A 441 8.32 1.06 -3.17
C PRO A 441 8.98 2.42 -3.45
N ASP A 442 9.43 3.11 -2.40
CA ASP A 442 9.94 4.48 -2.47
C ASP A 442 11.45 4.66 -2.23
N GLY A 443 12.18 3.57 -2.05
CA GLY A 443 13.63 3.59 -1.87
C GLY A 443 14.12 4.24 -0.58
N ARG A 444 13.25 4.42 0.43
CA ARG A 444 13.64 4.97 1.74
C ARG A 444 13.22 4.07 2.90
N ALA A 445 12.04 3.49 2.81
CA ALA A 445 11.51 2.66 3.87
C ALA A 445 12.18 1.27 3.88
N PHE A 446 12.61 0.82 5.06
CA PHE A 446 12.97 -0.56 5.38
C PHE A 446 13.87 -1.27 4.34
N LEU A 447 15.07 -0.73 4.05
CA LEU A 447 16.06 -1.37 3.18
C LEU A 447 15.72 -1.39 1.67
N ASP A 448 14.61 -0.77 1.21
CA ASP A 448 14.46 -0.55 -0.22
C ASP A 448 15.59 0.35 -0.72
N THR A 449 16.35 -0.15 -1.68
CA THR A 449 17.49 0.59 -2.25
C THR A 449 17.13 1.35 -3.51
N VAL A 450 15.95 1.07 -4.09
CA VAL A 450 15.50 1.65 -5.35
C VAL A 450 14.11 2.25 -5.19
N ASP A 451 14.00 3.54 -5.47
CA ASP A 451 12.73 4.28 -5.52
C ASP A 451 12.03 4.01 -6.87
N GLN A 452 10.85 3.40 -6.82
CA GLN A 452 10.03 3.10 -8.01
C GLN A 452 8.90 4.10 -8.23
N GLU A 453 8.68 5.07 -7.33
CA GLU A 453 7.71 6.13 -7.57
C GLU A 453 8.00 6.92 -8.86
N PRO A 454 9.25 7.25 -9.23
CA PRO A 454 9.53 7.88 -10.52
C PRO A 454 9.11 7.02 -11.71
N THR A 455 9.27 5.70 -11.65
CA THR A 455 8.82 4.78 -12.70
C THR A 455 7.30 4.81 -12.84
N MET A 456 6.59 4.79 -11.72
CA MET A 456 5.13 4.88 -11.70
C MET A 456 4.64 6.24 -12.23
N LEU A 457 5.25 7.35 -11.80
CA LEU A 457 4.93 8.70 -12.26
C LEU A 457 5.26 8.91 -13.74
N GLU A 458 6.33 8.31 -14.25
CA GLU A 458 6.68 8.32 -15.67
C GLU A 458 5.64 7.59 -16.52
N PHE A 459 5.15 6.45 -16.04
CA PHE A 459 4.02 5.77 -16.68
C PHE A 459 2.80 6.69 -16.76
N LEU A 460 2.43 7.36 -15.67
CA LEU A 460 1.31 8.31 -15.69
C LEU A 460 1.56 9.48 -16.66
N ARG A 461 2.75 10.08 -16.64
CA ARG A 461 3.14 11.20 -17.53
C ARG A 461 2.92 10.90 -19.01
N THR A 462 3.19 9.67 -19.42
CA THR A 462 3.14 9.23 -20.82
C THR A 462 1.74 8.84 -21.30
N HIS A 463 0.75 8.84 -20.41
CA HIS A 463 -0.63 8.45 -20.71
C HIS A 463 -1.67 9.53 -20.35
N PRO A 464 -1.56 10.77 -20.86
CA PRO A 464 -2.64 11.75 -20.75
C PRO A 464 -3.86 11.31 -21.58
N LEU A 465 -5.04 11.84 -21.26
CA LEU A 465 -6.20 11.76 -22.15
C LEU A 465 -5.91 12.50 -23.46
N SER A 466 -6.34 11.90 -24.58
CA SER A 466 -6.19 12.43 -25.94
C SER A 466 -7.14 13.58 -26.27
#